data_AF-A0A937BGK0-F1
#
_entry.id   AF-A0A937BGK0-F1
#
_cell.length_a   1.000
_cell.length_b   1.000
_cell.length_c   1.000
_cell.angle_alpha   90.00
_cell.angle_beta   90.00
_cell.angle_gamma   90.00
#
_symmetry.space_group_name_H-M   'P 1'
#
loop_
_entity.id
_entity.type
_entity.pdbx_description
1 polymer ?
#
loop_
_entity_poly.entity_id
_entity_poly.type
_entity_poly.pdbx_seq_one_letter_code
_entity_poly.pdbx_strand_id
1 'polypeptide(L)'
;MSETAKPYLVRRTCMRKSGNADEQGSHPLEYYRSLDAYVLLGDPGAGKTAAFEREAEECGGKYIKARDFATFKPKAEDQGKTLFIDALDEMRAGGRDGWTSLAQVGKRLEELGCPRFRLSCREADWLGESDSATLKRVSPNGDVVALHLDPLTDNDVIEILHHKANVPDPAEFVSKAGEHRLGELLHNPQTLNLLVEAVGETNGRKAARKFLKMACHQLVREESRAHRDAKRVNHHSPETLLDAAGYLCAIHLLSGIAGFALDENANDDQHYYWNELIAHDLPLRLALKTNLFQKDGEEQRIPVHRSVAEYLGARYLAARIENGGLPFGRILALMTGEDGGMVPDLRGLAAWLSVHNRTGRPDLIERDPLGIVLYGDVRNFVVDDKRLVLNALKNEAQRYPWFRSQDWTSPPFGALGTVDMESDFRVILTSPSRTEADQVLLDCVLDAISHGDPIPSLSEPLETVARDVSYWPRFRNKAARALMRVMPDDSSRLLRLAEDIRAGAVEDREDELLGTLLRKLYPSCISPAQILDYFHKPKNDSLIGSYFMFWVHDIPEITTIDDLPLLLDQLVQKHAELRQMLRASSTQHNGW
;
A
#
# COMPACT_ATOMS: atom_id res chain seq x y z
N MET A 1 26.08 -17.82 16.77
CA MET A 1 24.67 -17.54 17.05
C MET A 1 24.48 -16.08 16.74
N SER A 2 23.78 -15.76 15.65
CA SER A 2 23.45 -14.38 15.30
C SER A 2 22.56 -13.84 16.41
N GLU A 3 23.02 -12.84 17.16
CA GLU A 3 22.13 -12.02 17.98
C GLU A 3 21.10 -11.42 17.03
N THR A 4 19.88 -11.94 17.05
CA THR A 4 18.75 -11.28 16.40
C THR A 4 18.61 -9.92 17.06
N ALA A 5 19.09 -8.87 16.38
CA ALA A 5 18.98 -7.50 16.83
C ALA A 5 17.51 -7.23 17.23
N LYS A 6 17.30 -6.67 18.42
CA LYS A 6 15.96 -6.26 18.85
C LYS A 6 15.38 -5.35 17.76
N PRO A 7 14.15 -5.58 17.28
CA PRO A 7 13.53 -4.73 16.28
C PRO A 7 13.50 -3.29 16.80
N TYR A 8 13.86 -2.33 15.94
CA TYR A 8 13.72 -0.92 16.28
C TYR A 8 12.25 -0.58 16.51
N LEU A 9 11.95 0.14 17.59
CA LEU A 9 10.60 0.60 17.89
C LEU A 9 10.62 2.12 17.98
N VAL A 10 9.69 2.76 17.30
CA VAL A 10 9.41 4.19 17.43
C VAL A 10 8.60 4.46 18.70
N ARG A 11 8.63 5.72 19.16
CA ARG A 11 7.69 6.16 20.19
C ARG A 11 6.30 6.22 19.61
N ARG A 12 5.31 5.82 20.40
CA ARG A 12 3.92 5.73 19.93
C ARG A 12 3.06 6.78 20.60
N THR A 13 2.12 7.30 19.85
CA THR A 13 1.11 8.21 20.34
C THR A 13 -0.20 7.47 20.58
N CYS A 14 -1.02 8.03 21.46
CA CYS A 14 -2.35 7.52 21.71
C CYS A 14 -3.34 8.65 22.02
N MET A 15 -4.57 8.43 21.61
CA MET A 15 -5.71 9.32 21.86
C MET A 15 -6.58 8.80 23.01
N ARG A 16 -7.16 9.72 23.77
CA ARG A 16 -8.13 9.39 24.82
C ARG A 16 -9.50 9.12 24.19
N LYS A 17 -10.10 7.96 24.47
CA LYS A 17 -11.46 7.64 24.03
C LYS A 17 -12.45 8.21 25.05
N SER A 18 -12.77 9.50 24.93
CA SER A 18 -13.78 10.20 25.73
C SER A 18 -15.04 10.42 24.89
N GLY A 19 -16.23 10.23 25.48
CA GLY A 19 -17.52 10.53 24.83
C GLY A 19 -17.80 12.02 24.58
N ASN A 20 -16.90 12.91 25.03
CA ASN A 20 -16.97 14.35 24.78
C ASN A 20 -15.85 14.79 23.82
N ALA A 21 -16.23 15.58 22.81
CA ALA A 21 -15.40 15.98 21.68
C ALA A 21 -14.25 16.96 21.99
N ASP A 22 -14.17 17.51 23.21
CA ASP A 22 -13.26 18.64 23.53
C ASP A 22 -11.86 18.25 24.08
N GLU A 23 -11.54 16.96 24.26
CA GLU A 23 -10.19 16.49 24.67
C GLU A 23 -9.53 15.54 23.64
N GLN A 24 -9.65 15.85 22.34
CA GLN A 24 -9.20 14.99 21.23
C GLN A 24 -7.75 15.29 20.75
N GLY A 25 -6.79 15.30 21.67
CA GLY A 25 -5.37 15.39 21.32
C GLY A 25 -4.71 14.01 21.23
N SER A 26 -3.96 13.74 20.15
CA SER A 26 -2.99 12.64 20.14
C SER A 26 -1.74 13.07 20.90
N HIS A 27 -1.32 12.26 21.87
CA HIS A 27 -0.17 12.53 22.72
C HIS A 27 0.75 11.31 22.79
N PRO A 28 2.08 11.48 22.98
CA PRO A 28 2.98 10.36 23.26
C PRO A 28 2.48 9.55 24.46
N LEU A 29 2.64 8.22 24.43
CA LEU A 29 2.18 7.33 25.51
C LEU A 29 2.73 7.76 26.88
N GLU A 30 3.95 8.32 26.91
CA GLU A 30 4.61 8.82 28.12
C GLU A 30 3.85 9.96 28.81
N TYR A 31 3.02 10.71 28.07
CA TYR A 31 2.18 11.79 28.61
C TYR A 31 1.23 11.27 29.70
N TYR A 32 0.78 10.02 29.57
CA TYR A 32 -0.20 9.40 30.45
C TYR A 32 0.41 8.70 31.68
N ARG A 33 1.73 8.85 31.92
CA ARG A 33 2.44 8.26 33.07
C ARG A 33 1.85 8.65 34.44
N SER A 34 1.24 9.83 34.53
CA SER A 34 0.65 10.37 35.76
C SER A 34 -0.68 9.71 36.14
N LEU A 35 -1.35 9.04 35.19
CA LEU A 35 -2.60 8.34 35.44
C LEU A 35 -2.38 7.14 36.38
N ASP A 36 -3.30 6.99 37.33
CA ASP A 36 -3.28 5.86 38.27
C ASP A 36 -3.65 4.54 37.57
N ALA A 37 -4.57 4.58 36.61
CA ALA A 37 -4.90 3.44 35.77
C ALA A 37 -5.37 3.82 34.36
N TYR A 38 -4.93 3.05 33.37
CA TYR A 38 -5.44 3.14 32.00
C TYR A 38 -5.47 1.80 31.28
N VAL A 39 -6.28 1.72 30.23
CA VAL A 39 -6.36 0.60 29.29
C VAL A 39 -5.84 1.05 27.93
N LEU A 40 -4.81 0.41 27.40
CA LEU A 40 -4.30 0.64 26.05
C LEU A 40 -4.98 -0.31 25.06
N LEU A 41 -5.83 0.26 24.22
CA LEU A 41 -6.53 -0.39 23.13
C LEU A 41 -5.78 -0.17 21.82
N GLY A 42 -6.01 -1.05 20.86
CA GLY A 42 -5.53 -0.89 19.51
C GLY A 42 -5.72 -2.16 18.72
N ASP A 43 -5.53 -2.06 17.42
CA ASP A 43 -5.71 -3.19 16.51
C ASP A 43 -4.68 -4.30 16.75
N PRO A 44 -4.96 -5.52 16.28
CA PRO A 44 -3.96 -6.57 16.25
C PRO A 44 -2.71 -6.13 15.48
N GLY A 45 -1.53 -6.47 15.99
CA GLY A 45 -0.27 -6.05 15.37
C GLY A 45 0.09 -4.58 15.56
N ALA A 46 -0.78 -3.75 16.16
CA ALA A 46 -0.54 -2.32 16.34
C ALA A 46 0.70 -1.99 17.21
N GLY A 47 1.24 -2.96 17.96
CA GLY A 47 2.47 -2.79 18.75
C GLY A 47 2.27 -2.55 20.25
N LYS A 48 1.08 -2.85 20.80
CA LYS A 48 0.76 -2.67 22.23
C LYS A 48 1.77 -3.31 23.18
N THR A 49 2.10 -4.59 22.96
CA THR A 49 3.09 -5.35 23.76
C THR A 49 4.44 -4.65 23.78
N ALA A 50 4.95 -4.27 22.60
CA ALA A 50 6.24 -3.60 22.46
C ALA A 50 6.25 -2.21 23.13
N ALA A 51 5.14 -1.46 23.04
CA ALA A 51 4.97 -0.20 23.74
C ALA A 51 4.95 -0.38 25.26
N PHE A 52 4.25 -1.39 25.78
CA PHE A 52 4.20 -1.70 27.22
C PHE A 52 5.55 -2.18 27.77
N GLU A 53 6.29 -3.02 27.03
CA GLU A 53 7.62 -3.47 27.43
C GLU A 53 8.59 -2.29 27.57
N ARG A 54 8.63 -1.41 26.57
CA ARG A 54 9.45 -0.19 26.61
C ARG A 54 9.04 0.73 27.76
N GLU A 55 7.75 1.02 27.87
CA GLU A 55 7.24 1.96 28.86
C GLU A 55 7.46 1.46 30.29
N ALA A 56 7.30 0.14 30.53
CA ALA A 56 7.63 -0.48 31.80
C ALA A 56 9.13 -0.36 32.13
N GLU A 57 10.02 -0.54 31.15
CA GLU A 57 11.47 -0.38 31.33
C GLU A 57 11.83 1.08 31.65
N GLU A 58 11.29 2.05 30.91
CA GLU A 58 11.60 3.48 31.08
C GLU A 58 11.08 4.07 32.41
N CYS A 59 9.89 3.66 32.87
CA CYS A 59 9.31 4.17 34.12
C CYS A 59 9.63 3.32 35.36
N GLY A 60 10.43 2.25 35.21
CA GLY A 60 10.75 1.32 36.29
C GLY A 60 9.55 0.49 36.77
N GLY A 61 8.56 0.29 35.91
CA GLY A 61 7.37 -0.53 36.15
C GLY A 61 7.63 -2.03 36.05
N LYS A 62 6.57 -2.82 36.25
CA LYS A 62 6.62 -4.28 36.16
C LYS A 62 5.74 -4.78 35.02
N TYR A 63 6.36 -5.28 33.96
CA TYR A 63 5.66 -5.94 32.85
C TYR A 63 5.31 -7.39 33.17
N ILE A 64 4.08 -7.79 32.90
CA ILE A 64 3.51 -9.12 33.15
C ILE A 64 2.44 -9.39 32.09
N LYS A 65 2.38 -10.60 31.53
CA LYS A 65 1.24 -10.99 30.69
C LYS A 65 0.01 -11.27 31.54
N ALA A 66 -1.17 -10.90 31.07
CA ALA A 66 -2.43 -11.04 31.79
C ALA A 66 -2.67 -12.48 32.29
N ARG A 67 -2.37 -13.48 31.43
CA ARG A 67 -2.46 -14.91 31.78
C ARG A 67 -1.61 -15.29 33.00
N ASP A 68 -0.43 -14.68 33.13
CA ASP A 68 0.54 -14.98 34.18
C ASP A 68 0.21 -14.13 35.43
N PHE A 69 -0.39 -12.96 35.23
CA PHE A 69 -0.85 -12.06 36.29
C PHE A 69 -1.87 -12.71 37.23
N ALA A 70 -2.78 -13.54 36.71
CA ALA A 70 -3.78 -14.23 37.53
C ALA A 70 -3.19 -15.07 38.68
N THR A 71 -1.93 -15.51 38.56
CA THR A 71 -1.21 -16.28 39.59
C THR A 71 0.03 -15.57 40.14
N PHE A 72 0.26 -14.33 39.69
CA PHE A 72 1.46 -13.56 40.00
C PHE A 72 1.53 -13.21 41.49
N LYS A 73 2.67 -13.47 42.14
CA LYS A 73 2.96 -13.02 43.51
C LYS A 73 4.11 -12.00 43.47
N PRO A 74 3.88 -10.74 43.88
CA PRO A 74 4.91 -9.71 43.84
C PRO A 74 6.04 -10.04 44.81
N LYS A 75 7.27 -9.78 44.36
CA LYS A 75 8.46 -9.80 45.22
C LYS A 75 8.62 -8.43 45.89
N ALA A 76 9.54 -8.35 46.86
CA ALA A 76 9.87 -7.07 47.52
C ALA A 76 10.28 -5.98 46.51
N GLU A 77 10.98 -6.37 45.44
CA GLU A 77 11.40 -5.49 44.33
C GLU A 77 10.25 -5.00 43.42
N ASP A 78 9.07 -5.59 43.53
CA ASP A 78 7.88 -5.22 42.75
C ASP A 78 6.94 -4.29 43.55
N GLN A 79 7.18 -4.07 44.85
CA GLN A 79 6.33 -3.22 45.68
C GLN A 79 6.40 -1.75 45.26
N GLY A 80 5.24 -1.10 45.15
CA GLY A 80 5.13 0.31 44.75
C GLY A 80 5.38 0.57 43.26
N LYS A 81 5.81 -0.44 42.49
CA LYS A 81 5.93 -0.32 41.03
C LYS A 81 4.56 -0.35 40.40
N THR A 82 4.45 0.35 39.28
CA THR A 82 3.23 0.25 38.48
C THR A 82 3.23 -1.01 37.64
N LEU A 83 2.10 -1.71 37.60
CA LEU A 83 1.96 -2.98 36.88
C LEU A 83 1.51 -2.75 35.43
N PHE A 84 2.24 -3.30 34.47
CA PHE A 84 1.88 -3.33 33.05
C PHE A 84 1.42 -4.74 32.71
N ILE A 85 0.11 -4.90 32.58
CA ILE A 85 -0.59 -6.16 32.38
C ILE A 85 -0.94 -6.26 30.89
N ASP A 86 -0.21 -7.08 30.14
CA ASP A 86 -0.33 -7.15 28.69
C ASP A 86 -1.24 -8.28 28.21
N ALA A 87 -1.98 -8.05 27.14
CA ALA A 87 -2.76 -9.01 26.37
C ALA A 87 -3.93 -9.65 27.14
N LEU A 88 -4.86 -8.82 27.66
CA LEU A 88 -6.11 -9.30 28.26
C LEU A 88 -6.93 -10.16 27.30
N ASP A 89 -6.92 -9.83 26.01
CA ASP A 89 -7.58 -10.57 24.93
C ASP A 89 -7.14 -12.05 24.89
N GLU A 90 -5.88 -12.34 25.22
CA GLU A 90 -5.37 -13.71 25.29
C GLU A 90 -6.00 -14.57 26.38
N MET A 91 -6.40 -13.97 27.50
CA MET A 91 -7.13 -14.71 28.53
C MET A 91 -8.59 -14.99 28.12
N ARG A 92 -9.23 -14.00 27.47
CA ARG A 92 -10.63 -14.09 27.06
C ARG A 92 -10.87 -15.17 26.02
N ALA A 93 -9.91 -15.36 25.11
CA ALA A 93 -10.01 -16.38 24.07
C ALA A 93 -9.79 -17.82 24.58
N GLY A 94 -9.25 -18.01 25.78
CA GLY A 94 -8.97 -19.32 26.39
C GLY A 94 -9.97 -19.78 27.45
N GLY A 95 -10.78 -18.88 28.02
CA GLY A 95 -11.82 -19.21 28.99
C GLY A 95 -13.16 -19.56 28.34
N ARG A 96 -13.98 -20.41 28.97
CA ARG A 96 -15.36 -20.65 28.52
C ARG A 96 -16.26 -19.40 28.68
N ASP A 97 -15.87 -18.46 29.54
CA ASP A 97 -16.60 -17.21 29.83
C ASP A 97 -15.64 -16.01 29.92
N GLY A 98 -15.62 -15.10 28.93
CA GLY A 98 -14.73 -13.93 28.88
C GLY A 98 -14.88 -12.94 30.05
N TRP A 99 -16.02 -12.99 30.76
CA TRP A 99 -16.28 -12.25 32.01
C TRP A 99 -15.38 -12.71 33.17
N THR A 100 -15.04 -14.00 33.22
CA THR A 100 -14.22 -14.56 34.31
C THR A 100 -12.78 -14.08 34.25
N SER A 101 -12.24 -13.78 33.07
CA SER A 101 -10.85 -13.34 32.89
C SER A 101 -10.59 -11.93 33.45
N LEU A 102 -11.46 -10.96 33.14
CA LEU A 102 -11.31 -9.61 33.68
C LEU A 102 -11.58 -9.59 35.19
N ALA A 103 -12.57 -10.36 35.66
CA ALA A 103 -12.85 -10.50 37.08
C ALA A 103 -11.66 -11.11 37.86
N GLN A 104 -10.93 -12.06 37.28
CA GLN A 104 -9.70 -12.60 37.87
C GLN A 104 -8.59 -11.55 37.98
N VAL A 105 -8.39 -10.75 36.93
CA VAL A 105 -7.43 -9.62 36.96
C VAL A 105 -7.85 -8.61 38.03
N GLY A 106 -9.12 -8.22 38.07
CA GLY A 106 -9.66 -7.30 39.07
C GLY A 106 -9.48 -7.80 40.50
N LYS A 107 -9.88 -9.04 40.78
CA LYS A 107 -9.69 -9.66 42.10
C LYS A 107 -8.21 -9.67 42.52
N ARG A 108 -7.31 -9.96 41.58
CA ARG A 108 -5.88 -9.96 41.89
C ARG A 108 -5.37 -8.56 42.17
N LEU A 109 -5.84 -7.53 41.46
CA LEU A 109 -5.52 -6.13 41.76
C LEU A 109 -6.02 -5.73 43.15
N GLU A 110 -7.23 -6.13 43.55
CA GLU A 110 -7.75 -5.93 44.92
C GLU A 110 -6.87 -6.59 45.98
N GLU A 111 -6.49 -7.87 45.78
CA GLU A 111 -5.61 -8.60 46.70
C GLU A 111 -4.22 -7.97 46.84
N LEU A 112 -3.79 -7.19 45.85
CA LEU A 112 -2.54 -6.44 45.85
C LEU A 112 -2.69 -5.02 46.42
N GLY A 113 -3.88 -4.65 46.90
CA GLY A 113 -4.16 -3.35 47.49
C GLY A 113 -4.41 -2.24 46.46
N CYS A 114 -4.98 -2.59 45.31
CA CYS A 114 -5.32 -1.68 44.21
C CYS A 114 -4.11 -0.82 43.78
N PRO A 115 -3.00 -1.42 43.31
CA PRO A 115 -1.85 -0.67 42.84
C PRO A 115 -2.19 0.10 41.56
N ARG A 116 -1.34 1.07 41.17
CA ARG A 116 -1.39 1.61 39.82
C ARG A 116 -1.23 0.48 38.81
N PHE A 117 -1.98 0.54 37.71
CA PHE A 117 -1.90 -0.49 36.67
C PHE A 117 -2.17 0.05 35.26
N ARG A 118 -1.66 -0.66 34.26
CA ARG A 118 -1.87 -0.42 32.85
C ARG A 118 -2.27 -1.74 32.24
N LEU A 119 -3.37 -1.79 31.51
CA LEU A 119 -3.87 -3.03 30.92
C LEU A 119 -3.90 -2.87 29.40
N SER A 120 -3.38 -3.83 28.62
CA SER A 120 -3.56 -3.80 27.17
C SER A 120 -4.63 -4.79 26.73
N CYS A 121 -5.39 -4.43 25.71
CA CYS A 121 -6.39 -5.29 25.10
C CYS A 121 -6.51 -4.99 23.60
N ARG A 122 -6.92 -5.96 22.80
CA ARG A 122 -7.41 -5.67 21.44
C ARG A 122 -8.66 -4.81 21.53
N GLU A 123 -8.76 -3.81 20.66
CA GLU A 123 -9.94 -2.96 20.62
C GLU A 123 -11.22 -3.75 20.33
N ALA A 124 -11.14 -4.71 19.41
CA ALA A 124 -12.22 -5.66 19.09
C ALA A 124 -12.74 -6.42 20.32
N ASP A 125 -11.85 -6.77 21.27
CA ASP A 125 -12.21 -7.57 22.43
C ASP A 125 -12.58 -6.72 23.66
N TRP A 126 -12.59 -5.39 23.56
CA TRP A 126 -12.96 -4.48 24.65
C TRP A 126 -14.48 -4.21 24.69
N LEU A 127 -15.12 -4.52 25.82
CA LEU A 127 -16.58 -4.44 26.03
C LEU A 127 -17.03 -3.07 26.61
N GLY A 128 -16.25 -2.01 26.36
CA GLY A 128 -16.67 -0.64 26.67
C GLY A 128 -16.91 -0.38 28.16
N GLU A 129 -18.11 0.11 28.48
CA GLU A 129 -18.49 0.56 29.83
C GLU A 129 -18.46 -0.58 30.87
N SER A 130 -18.85 -1.80 30.49
CA SER A 130 -18.86 -2.95 31.40
C SER A 130 -17.46 -3.27 31.92
N ASP A 131 -16.47 -3.25 31.04
CA ASP A 131 -15.08 -3.51 31.40
C ASP A 131 -14.49 -2.33 32.19
N SER A 132 -14.79 -1.10 31.78
CA SER A 132 -14.36 0.12 32.49
C SER A 132 -14.91 0.15 33.92
N ALA A 133 -16.19 -0.15 34.13
CA ALA A 133 -16.82 -0.17 35.45
C ALA A 133 -16.19 -1.20 36.39
N THR A 134 -15.78 -2.35 35.86
CA THR A 134 -15.08 -3.39 36.63
C THR A 134 -13.70 -2.89 37.08
N LEU A 135 -12.93 -2.28 36.17
CA LEU A 135 -11.58 -1.79 36.47
C LEU A 135 -11.57 -0.54 37.37
N LYS A 136 -12.59 0.31 37.28
CA LYS A 136 -12.74 1.48 38.16
C LYS A 136 -12.79 1.11 39.64
N ARG A 137 -13.40 -0.03 39.98
CA ARG A 137 -13.47 -0.53 41.38
C ARG A 137 -12.10 -0.87 41.97
N VAL A 138 -11.13 -1.21 41.12
CA VAL A 138 -9.80 -1.69 41.53
C VAL A 138 -8.69 -0.68 41.20
N SER A 139 -9.06 0.51 40.74
CA SER A 139 -8.15 1.64 40.48
C SER A 139 -7.92 2.46 41.75
N PRO A 140 -6.69 2.93 42.03
CA PRO A 140 -6.37 3.75 43.20
C PRO A 140 -7.29 4.97 43.40
N ASN A 141 -7.70 5.62 42.31
CA ASN A 141 -8.49 6.85 42.34
C ASN A 141 -9.94 6.65 41.87
N GLY A 142 -10.36 5.39 41.64
CA GLY A 142 -11.70 5.08 41.14
C GLY A 142 -11.93 5.40 39.65
N ASP A 143 -10.91 5.82 38.91
CA ASP A 143 -11.00 6.14 37.49
C ASP A 143 -10.05 5.29 36.63
N VAL A 144 -10.47 5.02 35.39
CA VAL A 144 -9.71 4.26 34.40
C VAL A 144 -9.96 4.87 33.04
N VAL A 145 -8.87 5.28 32.40
CA VAL A 145 -8.92 5.91 31.07
C VAL A 145 -8.70 4.87 29.98
N ALA A 146 -9.55 4.84 28.96
CA ALA A 146 -9.29 4.09 27.74
C ALA A 146 -8.48 4.95 26.76
N LEU A 147 -7.29 4.46 26.40
CA LEU A 147 -6.40 5.05 25.41
C LEU A 147 -6.43 4.19 24.14
N HIS A 148 -6.45 4.82 22.98
CA HIS A 148 -6.35 4.18 21.67
C HIS A 148 -4.97 4.42 21.09
N LEU A 149 -4.23 3.36 20.78
CA LEU A 149 -2.91 3.43 20.18
C LEU A 149 -3.04 3.83 18.70
N ASP A 150 -2.46 4.96 18.35
CA ASP A 150 -2.56 5.48 16.98
C ASP A 150 -1.81 4.58 15.99
N PRO A 151 -2.24 4.53 14.71
CA PRO A 151 -1.45 3.96 13.63
C PRO A 151 -0.06 4.62 13.55
N LEU A 152 0.91 3.93 12.94
CA LEU A 152 2.21 4.55 12.62
C LEU A 152 1.98 5.71 11.65
N THR A 153 2.68 6.82 11.83
CA THR A 153 2.73 7.90 10.83
C THR A 153 3.69 7.54 9.68
N ASP A 154 3.66 8.28 8.57
CA ASP A 154 4.64 8.11 7.49
C ASP A 154 6.08 8.24 7.98
N ASN A 155 6.31 9.20 8.90
CA ASN A 155 7.62 9.41 9.51
C ASN A 155 8.05 8.20 10.35
N ASP A 156 7.13 7.64 11.13
CA ASP A 156 7.39 6.42 11.92
C ASP A 156 7.75 5.24 11.00
N VAL A 157 7.02 5.08 9.89
CA VAL A 157 7.29 4.03 8.90
C VAL A 157 8.69 4.18 8.32
N ILE A 158 9.04 5.38 7.86
CA ILE A 158 10.38 5.67 7.31
C ILE A 158 11.47 5.42 8.36
N GLU A 159 11.27 5.87 9.60
CA GLU A 159 12.20 5.66 10.69
C GLU A 159 12.41 4.18 11.00
N ILE A 160 11.34 3.38 11.09
CA ILE A 160 11.44 1.92 11.27
C ILE A 160 12.22 1.29 10.12
N LEU A 161 11.93 1.69 8.87
CA LEU A 161 12.57 1.15 7.67
C LEU A 161 14.06 1.49 7.60
N HIS A 162 14.52 2.65 8.07
CA HIS A 162 15.95 2.98 8.16
C HIS A 162 16.75 1.98 9.02
N HIS A 163 16.08 1.32 9.97
CA HIS A 163 16.69 0.30 10.82
C HIS A 163 16.54 -1.13 10.29
N LYS A 164 16.03 -1.31 9.06
CA LYS A 164 15.88 -2.62 8.40
C LYS A 164 16.96 -2.81 7.34
N ALA A 165 17.93 -3.68 7.62
CA ALA A 165 19.06 -3.95 6.72
C ALA A 165 18.66 -4.45 5.32
N ASN A 166 17.46 -5.01 5.16
CA ASN A 166 16.92 -5.49 3.89
C ASN A 166 16.14 -4.44 3.10
N VAL A 167 16.09 -3.18 3.58
CA VAL A 167 15.45 -2.05 2.90
C VAL A 167 16.49 -0.95 2.70
N PRO A 168 17.23 -0.96 1.56
CA PRO A 168 18.29 0.02 1.32
C PRO A 168 17.75 1.44 1.10
N ASP A 169 16.53 1.58 0.58
CA ASP A 169 15.87 2.86 0.36
C ASP A 169 14.43 2.82 0.92
N PRO A 170 14.20 3.38 2.13
CA PRO A 170 12.88 3.47 2.74
C PRO A 170 11.85 4.25 1.92
N ALA A 171 12.25 5.36 1.29
CA ALA A 171 11.33 6.20 0.54
C ALA A 171 10.86 5.48 -0.72
N GLU A 172 11.80 4.83 -1.43
CA GLU A 172 11.46 3.99 -2.58
C GLU A 172 10.57 2.80 -2.18
N PHE A 173 10.79 2.21 -1.01
CA PHE A 173 9.95 1.13 -0.50
C PHE A 173 8.50 1.58 -0.24
N VAL A 174 8.32 2.71 0.46
CA VAL A 174 6.98 3.27 0.72
C VAL A 174 6.28 3.65 -0.59
N SER A 175 7.00 4.28 -1.53
CA SER A 175 6.48 4.60 -2.86
C SER A 175 5.99 3.33 -3.56
N LYS A 176 6.83 2.29 -3.65
CA LYS A 176 6.47 1.00 -4.29
C LYS A 176 5.28 0.32 -3.61
N ALA A 177 5.18 0.40 -2.29
CA ALA A 177 4.02 -0.14 -1.57
C ALA A 177 2.74 0.62 -1.93
N GLY A 178 2.79 1.95 -2.02
CA GLY A 178 1.71 2.80 -2.49
C GLY A 178 1.29 2.48 -3.93
N GLU A 179 2.27 2.31 -4.83
CA GLU A 179 2.06 1.89 -6.23
C GLU A 179 1.31 0.56 -6.36
N HIS A 180 1.44 -0.32 -5.37
CA HIS A 180 0.74 -1.60 -5.29
C HIS A 180 -0.53 -1.56 -4.42
N ARG A 181 -1.01 -0.38 -4.00
CA ARG A 181 -2.18 -0.19 -3.11
C ARG A 181 -2.03 -0.90 -1.77
N LEU A 182 -0.80 -0.95 -1.26
CA LEU A 182 -0.43 -1.53 0.04
C LEU A 182 0.04 -0.45 1.03
N GLY A 183 -0.02 0.84 0.67
CA GLY A 183 0.45 1.96 1.50
C GLY A 183 -0.22 2.01 2.87
N GLU A 184 -1.54 1.90 2.93
CA GLU A 184 -2.29 1.92 4.20
C GLU A 184 -1.86 0.80 5.17
N LEU A 185 -1.44 -0.36 4.62
CA LEU A 185 -0.95 -1.49 5.40
C LEU A 185 0.41 -1.22 6.03
N LEU A 186 1.13 -0.16 5.65
CA LEU A 186 2.40 0.21 6.29
C LEU A 186 2.19 0.82 7.67
N HIS A 187 1.01 1.41 7.93
CA HIS A 187 0.72 2.09 9.18
C HIS A 187 0.47 1.15 10.37
N ASN A 188 0.52 -0.16 10.15
CA ASN A 188 0.52 -1.17 11.21
C ASN A 188 1.89 -1.89 11.25
N PRO A 189 2.58 -1.92 12.41
CA PRO A 189 3.92 -2.50 12.52
C PRO A 189 4.01 -3.96 12.06
N GLN A 190 2.98 -4.78 12.29
CA GLN A 190 3.01 -6.18 11.91
C GLN A 190 2.95 -6.34 10.39
N THR A 191 2.03 -5.63 9.73
CA THR A 191 1.88 -5.67 8.27
C THR A 191 3.07 -5.00 7.56
N LEU A 192 3.65 -3.95 8.15
CA LEU A 192 4.92 -3.37 7.70
C LEU A 192 6.04 -4.42 7.69
N ASN A 193 6.24 -5.12 8.81
CA ASN A 193 7.25 -6.18 8.90
C ASN A 193 7.01 -7.31 7.90
N LEU A 194 5.75 -7.73 7.71
CA LEU A 194 5.39 -8.75 6.72
C LEU A 194 5.70 -8.31 5.29
N LEU A 195 5.48 -7.04 4.96
CA LEU A 195 5.79 -6.52 3.62
C LEU A 195 7.30 -6.47 3.40
N VAL A 196 8.05 -6.01 4.41
CA VAL A 196 9.51 -5.98 4.41
C VAL A 196 10.09 -7.39 4.21
N GLU A 197 9.53 -8.41 4.85
CA GLU A 197 9.90 -9.81 4.64
C GLU A 197 9.52 -10.33 3.24
N ALA A 198 8.30 -10.06 2.78
CA ALA A 198 7.82 -10.50 1.46
C ALA A 198 8.66 -9.91 0.31
N VAL A 199 9.11 -8.66 0.46
CA VAL A 199 9.98 -7.96 -0.48
C VAL A 199 11.44 -8.38 -0.33
N GLY A 200 11.94 -8.71 0.87
CA GLY A 200 13.32 -9.19 1.05
C GLY A 200 13.66 -10.48 0.30
N GLU A 201 12.65 -11.33 0.04
CA GLU A 201 12.82 -12.61 -0.66
C GLU A 201 12.66 -12.55 -2.19
N THR A 202 12.22 -11.41 -2.74
CA THR A 202 11.94 -11.26 -4.19
C THR A 202 12.37 -9.86 -4.64
N ASN A 203 12.95 -9.67 -5.82
CA ASN A 203 13.38 -8.34 -6.31
C ASN A 203 12.22 -7.32 -6.50
N GLY A 204 11.48 -6.92 -5.45
CA GLY A 204 10.40 -5.91 -5.37
C GLY A 204 9.16 -6.15 -6.24
N ARG A 205 9.32 -6.77 -7.41
CA ARG A 205 8.41 -6.73 -8.56
C ARG A 205 7.45 -7.93 -8.67
N LYS A 206 7.55 -8.89 -7.74
CA LYS A 206 6.73 -10.13 -7.71
C LYS A 206 5.78 -10.16 -6.50
N ALA A 207 5.59 -9.02 -5.83
CA ALA A 207 5.24 -9.00 -4.42
C ALA A 207 3.73 -9.02 -4.14
N ALA A 208 2.85 -8.38 -4.93
CA ALA A 208 1.47 -8.11 -4.51
C ALA A 208 0.66 -9.37 -4.12
N ARG A 209 0.55 -10.37 -5.01
CA ARG A 209 -0.15 -11.63 -4.69
C ARG A 209 0.53 -12.42 -3.58
N LYS A 210 1.87 -12.49 -3.58
CA LYS A 210 2.63 -13.23 -2.57
C LYS A 210 2.45 -12.58 -1.19
N PHE A 211 2.56 -11.26 -1.13
CA PHE A 211 2.33 -10.43 0.05
C PHE A 211 0.91 -10.62 0.57
N LEU A 212 -0.13 -10.41 -0.24
CA LEU A 212 -1.51 -10.58 0.22
C LEU A 212 -1.76 -12.00 0.72
N LYS A 213 -1.22 -13.02 0.04
CA LYS A 213 -1.28 -14.40 0.52
C LYS A 213 -0.61 -14.53 1.90
N MET A 214 0.63 -14.09 2.05
CA MET A 214 1.40 -14.17 3.30
C MET A 214 0.73 -13.38 4.43
N ALA A 215 0.30 -12.15 4.14
CA ALA A 215 -0.42 -11.28 5.07
C ALA A 215 -1.71 -11.95 5.55
N CYS A 216 -2.54 -12.47 4.65
CA CYS A 216 -3.75 -13.18 5.05
C CYS A 216 -3.44 -14.39 5.95
N HIS A 217 -2.43 -15.19 5.60
CA HIS A 217 -2.04 -16.34 6.43
C HIS A 217 -1.52 -15.91 7.80
N GLN A 218 -0.77 -14.81 7.90
CA GLN A 218 -0.29 -14.31 9.18
C GLN A 218 -1.44 -13.72 10.02
N LEU A 219 -2.34 -12.94 9.40
CA LEU A 219 -3.47 -12.33 10.09
C LEU A 219 -4.47 -13.38 10.61
N VAL A 220 -4.59 -14.52 9.94
CA VAL A 220 -5.36 -15.68 10.46
C VAL A 220 -4.59 -16.45 11.53
N ARG A 221 -3.26 -16.56 11.40
CA ARG A 221 -2.41 -17.21 12.39
C ARG A 221 -2.16 -16.25 13.55
N GLU A 222 -3.09 -16.18 14.50
CA GLU A 222 -2.88 -15.49 15.77
C GLU A 222 -1.54 -15.94 16.39
N GLU A 223 -0.59 -15.02 16.55
CA GLU A 223 0.79 -15.35 16.97
C GLU A 223 0.87 -15.94 18.38
N SER A 224 -0.12 -15.68 19.24
CA SER A 224 -0.05 -16.16 20.61
C SER A 224 -0.17 -17.69 20.67
N ARG A 225 0.93 -18.32 21.11
CA ARG A 225 1.00 -19.73 21.47
C ARG A 225 -0.08 -20.08 22.52
N ALA A 226 -0.48 -19.11 23.35
CA ALA A 226 -1.53 -19.22 24.36
C ALA A 226 -2.92 -19.52 23.76
N HIS A 227 -3.31 -18.83 22.67
CA HIS A 227 -4.56 -19.10 21.96
C HIS A 227 -4.57 -20.47 21.28
N ARG A 228 -3.43 -20.86 20.67
CA ARG A 228 -3.28 -22.18 20.04
C ARG A 228 -3.38 -23.33 21.04
N ASP A 229 -2.81 -23.16 22.24
CA ASP A 229 -2.84 -24.17 23.29
C ASP A 229 -4.21 -24.24 24.02
N ALA A 230 -4.93 -23.12 24.15
CA ALA A 230 -6.24 -23.07 24.80
C ALA A 230 -7.40 -23.59 23.91
N LYS A 231 -7.29 -23.48 22.57
CA LYS A 231 -8.33 -23.90 21.60
C LYS A 231 -8.18 -25.35 21.11
N ARG A 232 -7.46 -26.23 21.81
CA ARG A 232 -7.21 -27.64 21.40
C ARG A 232 -8.47 -28.49 21.15
N VAL A 233 -9.65 -28.05 21.59
CA VAL A 233 -10.92 -28.79 21.46
C VAL A 233 -11.73 -28.40 20.20
N ASN A 234 -11.50 -27.20 19.61
CA ASN A 234 -12.18 -26.69 18.40
C ASN A 234 -11.17 -26.12 17.40
N HIS A 235 -10.17 -26.90 16.99
CA HIS A 235 -9.12 -26.42 16.09
C HIS A 235 -9.59 -26.47 14.62
N HIS A 236 -9.97 -25.32 14.07
CA HIS A 236 -10.10 -25.16 12.62
C HIS A 236 -8.72 -24.89 12.01
N SER A 237 -8.46 -25.47 10.83
CA SER A 237 -7.23 -25.17 10.11
C SER A 237 -7.20 -23.69 9.70
N PRO A 238 -6.00 -23.08 9.54
CA PRO A 238 -5.89 -21.74 8.98
C PRO A 238 -6.62 -21.58 7.65
N GLU A 239 -6.62 -22.61 6.80
CA GLU A 239 -7.32 -22.57 5.51
C GLU A 239 -8.84 -22.51 5.68
N THR A 240 -9.40 -23.26 6.63
CA THR A 240 -10.84 -23.20 6.94
C THR A 240 -11.25 -21.82 7.45
N LEU A 241 -10.41 -21.15 8.26
CA LEU A 241 -10.66 -19.79 8.71
C LEU A 241 -10.50 -18.77 7.57
N LEU A 242 -9.51 -18.97 6.69
CA LEU A 242 -9.34 -18.15 5.51
C LEU A 242 -10.52 -18.29 4.53
N ASP A 243 -11.14 -19.47 4.44
CA ASP A 243 -12.33 -19.70 3.60
C ASP A 243 -13.59 -19.10 4.22
N ALA A 244 -13.74 -19.18 5.55
CA ALA A 244 -14.79 -18.46 6.28
C ALA A 244 -14.65 -16.94 6.12
N ALA A 245 -13.42 -16.41 6.24
CA ALA A 245 -13.16 -15.00 5.99
C ALA A 245 -13.40 -14.61 4.53
N GLY A 246 -13.03 -15.46 3.57
CA GLY A 246 -13.30 -15.23 2.15
C GLY A 246 -14.80 -15.21 1.82
N TYR A 247 -15.60 -16.07 2.45
CA TYR A 247 -17.06 -15.99 2.36
C TYR A 247 -17.59 -14.64 2.87
N LEU A 248 -17.19 -14.23 4.07
CA LEU A 248 -17.59 -12.96 4.67
C LEU A 248 -17.16 -11.77 3.81
N CYS A 249 -15.94 -11.77 3.27
CA CYS A 249 -15.45 -10.71 2.39
C CYS A 249 -16.20 -10.66 1.07
N ALA A 250 -16.58 -11.82 0.49
CA ALA A 250 -17.39 -11.87 -0.72
C ALA A 250 -18.79 -11.28 -0.47
N ILE A 251 -19.44 -11.62 0.65
CA ILE A 251 -20.73 -11.03 1.04
C ILE A 251 -20.58 -9.51 1.24
N HIS A 252 -19.64 -9.08 2.07
CA HIS A 252 -19.34 -7.67 2.34
C HIS A 252 -19.25 -6.84 1.06
N LEU A 253 -18.45 -7.30 0.09
CA LEU A 253 -18.24 -6.59 -1.18
C LEU A 253 -19.49 -6.63 -2.07
N LEU A 254 -20.07 -7.82 -2.29
CA LEU A 254 -21.18 -7.99 -3.24
C LEU A 254 -22.48 -7.36 -2.75
N SER A 255 -22.69 -7.24 -1.43
CA SER A 255 -23.87 -6.58 -0.86
C SER A 255 -23.64 -5.10 -0.52
N GLY A 256 -22.40 -4.61 -0.57
CA GLY A 256 -22.06 -3.21 -0.25
C GLY A 256 -22.30 -2.81 1.20
N ILE A 257 -22.28 -3.76 2.14
CA ILE A 257 -22.40 -3.50 3.59
C ILE A 257 -21.02 -3.16 4.16
N ALA A 258 -20.93 -2.45 5.28
CA ALA A 258 -19.64 -2.19 5.95
C ALA A 258 -19.04 -3.47 6.56
N GLY A 259 -19.86 -4.32 7.19
CA GLY A 259 -19.39 -5.55 7.80
C GLY A 259 -20.48 -6.35 8.51
N PHE A 260 -20.16 -6.90 9.69
CA PHE A 260 -20.98 -7.89 10.37
C PHE A 260 -21.11 -7.60 11.87
N ALA A 261 -22.33 -7.72 12.39
CA ALA A 261 -22.60 -7.70 13.82
C ALA A 261 -22.39 -9.10 14.43
N LEU A 262 -21.81 -9.16 15.63
CA LEU A 262 -21.55 -10.36 16.44
C LEU A 262 -22.71 -10.71 17.38
N ASP A 263 -23.57 -9.74 17.67
CA ASP A 263 -24.80 -9.82 18.47
C ASP A 263 -25.97 -9.24 17.67
N GLU A 264 -27.18 -9.75 17.90
CA GLU A 264 -28.40 -9.33 17.21
C GLU A 264 -28.73 -7.85 17.47
N ASN A 265 -28.43 -7.33 18.66
CA ASN A 265 -28.71 -5.93 19.00
C ASN A 265 -27.74 -4.94 18.36
N ALA A 266 -26.60 -5.42 17.88
CA ALA A 266 -25.61 -4.63 17.15
C ALA A 266 -25.84 -4.65 15.62
N ASN A 267 -26.90 -5.33 15.17
CA ASN A 267 -27.29 -5.38 13.77
C ASN A 267 -27.85 -4.03 13.31
N ASP A 268 -27.38 -3.56 12.16
CA ASP A 268 -27.87 -2.33 11.50
C ASP A 268 -27.80 -2.46 9.96
N ASP A 269 -28.18 -1.41 9.24
CA ASP A 269 -28.19 -1.40 7.77
C ASP A 269 -26.80 -1.61 7.11
N GLN A 270 -25.72 -1.48 7.88
CA GLN A 270 -24.32 -1.61 7.45
C GLN A 270 -23.60 -2.82 8.07
N HIS A 271 -24.15 -3.42 9.13
CA HIS A 271 -23.54 -4.50 9.90
C HIS A 271 -24.50 -5.66 10.09
N TYR A 272 -24.53 -6.58 9.14
CA TYR A 272 -25.48 -7.68 9.16
C TYR A 272 -25.15 -8.74 10.22
N TYR A 273 -26.14 -9.30 10.90
CA TYR A 273 -25.90 -10.31 11.92
C TYR A 273 -25.31 -11.60 11.31
N TRP A 274 -24.11 -11.98 11.77
CA TRP A 274 -23.33 -13.07 11.15
C TRP A 274 -24.05 -14.42 11.14
N ASN A 275 -24.93 -14.67 12.11
CA ASN A 275 -25.60 -15.97 12.28
C ASN A 275 -26.83 -16.14 11.36
N GLU A 276 -27.28 -15.06 10.72
CA GLU A 276 -28.34 -15.12 9.70
C GLU A 276 -27.79 -15.47 8.31
N LEU A 277 -26.46 -15.47 8.14
CA LEU A 277 -25.82 -15.82 6.88
C LEU A 277 -25.91 -17.32 6.63
N ILE A 278 -26.29 -17.69 5.41
CA ILE A 278 -26.36 -19.10 4.98
C ILE A 278 -24.95 -19.61 4.70
N ALA A 279 -24.31 -20.22 5.72
CA ALA A 279 -23.03 -20.89 5.59
C ALA A 279 -22.91 -22.09 6.55
N HIS A 280 -23.43 -23.24 6.13
CA HIS A 280 -23.67 -24.40 7.01
C HIS A 280 -22.42 -25.00 7.68
N ASP A 281 -21.23 -24.86 7.10
CA ASP A 281 -20.02 -25.56 7.58
C ASP A 281 -18.82 -24.64 7.87
N LEU A 282 -18.96 -23.32 7.71
CA LEU A 282 -17.84 -22.38 7.87
C LEU A 282 -17.83 -21.76 9.28
N PRO A 283 -16.66 -21.68 9.94
CA PRO A 283 -16.54 -21.10 11.28
C PRO A 283 -16.55 -19.55 11.24
N LEU A 284 -17.64 -18.94 10.79
CA LEU A 284 -17.75 -17.48 10.54
C LEU A 284 -17.43 -16.65 11.79
N ARG A 285 -18.03 -17.00 12.94
CA ARG A 285 -17.78 -16.28 14.20
C ARG A 285 -16.31 -16.32 14.62
N LEU A 286 -15.60 -17.43 14.34
CA LEU A 286 -14.17 -17.52 14.63
C LEU A 286 -13.35 -16.68 13.64
N ALA A 287 -13.73 -16.65 12.36
CA ALA A 287 -13.09 -15.81 11.35
C ALA A 287 -13.20 -14.31 11.70
N LEU A 288 -14.38 -13.84 12.12
CA LEU A 288 -14.63 -12.46 12.57
C LEU A 288 -13.82 -12.04 13.81
N LYS A 289 -13.22 -13.01 14.53
CA LYS A 289 -12.34 -12.77 15.67
C LYS A 289 -10.84 -12.82 15.31
N THR A 290 -10.50 -13.16 14.06
CA THR A 290 -9.11 -13.12 13.59
C THR A 290 -8.67 -11.70 13.26
N ASN A 291 -7.37 -11.49 13.02
CA ASN A 291 -6.83 -10.18 12.66
C ASN A 291 -7.16 -9.77 11.21
N LEU A 292 -7.96 -10.57 10.48
CA LEU A 292 -8.51 -10.18 9.19
C LEU A 292 -9.66 -9.17 9.31
N PHE A 293 -10.20 -9.00 10.52
CA PHE A 293 -11.30 -8.08 10.81
C PHE A 293 -10.93 -7.16 11.97
N GLN A 294 -11.38 -5.92 11.90
CA GLN A 294 -11.21 -4.90 12.94
C GLN A 294 -12.56 -4.48 13.50
N LYS A 295 -12.55 -3.76 14.63
CA LYS A 295 -13.76 -3.23 15.25
C LYS A 295 -14.22 -1.98 14.50
N ASP A 296 -15.53 -1.86 14.29
CA ASP A 296 -16.15 -0.61 13.81
C ASP A 296 -17.02 0.02 14.91
N GLY A 297 -17.83 -0.82 15.58
CA GLY A 297 -18.64 -0.48 16.76
C GLY A 297 -18.62 -1.58 17.82
N GLU A 298 -19.38 -1.42 18.90
CA GLU A 298 -19.58 -2.49 19.88
C GLU A 298 -20.21 -3.71 19.20
N GLU A 299 -19.60 -4.90 19.39
CA GLU A 299 -20.01 -6.13 18.70
C GLU A 299 -20.08 -6.03 17.16
N GLN A 300 -19.45 -5.06 16.51
CA GLN A 300 -19.40 -4.94 15.04
C GLN A 300 -17.99 -5.18 14.50
N ARG A 301 -17.90 -5.77 13.30
CA ARG A 301 -16.65 -6.18 12.66
C ARG A 301 -16.65 -5.87 11.17
N ILE A 302 -15.58 -5.25 10.70
CA ILE A 302 -15.34 -4.96 9.28
C ILE A 302 -14.01 -5.56 8.84
N PRO A 303 -13.78 -5.88 7.55
CA PRO A 303 -12.47 -6.32 7.08
C PRO A 303 -11.39 -5.28 7.39
N VAL A 304 -10.20 -5.74 7.76
CA VAL A 304 -9.07 -4.87 8.13
C VAL A 304 -8.61 -3.96 6.99
N HIS A 305 -8.80 -4.38 5.74
CA HIS A 305 -8.45 -3.60 4.56
C HIS A 305 -9.21 -4.07 3.33
N ARG A 306 -9.54 -3.14 2.44
CA ARG A 306 -10.28 -3.44 1.20
C ARG A 306 -9.55 -4.44 0.30
N SER A 307 -8.25 -4.26 0.04
CA SER A 307 -7.47 -5.20 -0.78
C SER A 307 -7.39 -6.62 -0.18
N VAL A 308 -7.47 -6.75 1.15
CA VAL A 308 -7.55 -8.05 1.83
C VAL A 308 -8.92 -8.68 1.57
N ALA A 309 -10.00 -7.91 1.68
CA ALA A 309 -11.34 -8.37 1.38
C ALA A 309 -11.49 -8.80 -0.09
N GLU A 310 -11.00 -7.99 -1.04
CA GLU A 310 -11.06 -8.29 -2.47
C GLU A 310 -10.29 -9.57 -2.80
N TYR A 311 -9.08 -9.73 -2.27
CA TYR A 311 -8.28 -10.94 -2.45
C TYR A 311 -8.96 -12.19 -1.88
N LEU A 312 -9.42 -12.14 -0.62
CA LEU A 312 -10.04 -13.27 0.05
C LEU A 312 -11.40 -13.63 -0.55
N GLY A 313 -12.21 -12.62 -0.86
CA GLY A 313 -13.51 -12.78 -1.53
C GLY A 313 -13.35 -13.43 -2.90
N ALA A 314 -12.42 -12.93 -3.72
CA ALA A 314 -12.12 -13.52 -5.03
C ALA A 314 -11.63 -14.96 -4.92
N ARG A 315 -10.74 -15.26 -3.97
CA ARG A 315 -10.23 -16.61 -3.74
C ARG A 315 -11.37 -17.57 -3.39
N TYR A 316 -12.28 -17.15 -2.51
CA TYR A 316 -13.44 -17.95 -2.11
C TYR A 316 -14.39 -18.18 -3.29
N LEU A 317 -14.75 -17.12 -4.03
CA LEU A 317 -15.63 -17.22 -5.19
C LEU A 317 -15.06 -18.15 -6.27
N ALA A 318 -13.77 -18.02 -6.58
CA ALA A 318 -13.09 -18.90 -7.54
C ALA A 318 -13.18 -20.37 -7.12
N ALA A 319 -12.92 -20.68 -5.85
CA ALA A 319 -13.05 -22.04 -5.33
C ALA A 319 -14.50 -22.57 -5.41
N ARG A 320 -15.50 -21.72 -5.18
CA ARG A 320 -16.92 -22.08 -5.32
C ARG A 320 -17.33 -22.31 -6.78
N ILE A 321 -16.77 -21.56 -7.72
CA ILE A 321 -17.00 -21.75 -9.15
C ILE A 321 -16.37 -23.07 -9.61
N GLU A 322 -15.11 -23.31 -9.26
CA GLU A 322 -14.35 -24.46 -9.75
C GLU A 322 -14.76 -25.79 -9.08
N ASN A 323 -14.94 -25.78 -7.75
CA ASN A 323 -15.18 -26.99 -6.97
C ASN A 323 -16.61 -27.12 -6.47
N GLY A 324 -17.33 -26.00 -6.33
CA GLY A 324 -18.67 -25.95 -5.76
C GLY A 324 -19.81 -25.85 -6.77
N GLY A 325 -19.50 -25.81 -8.08
CA GLY A 325 -20.51 -25.71 -9.15
C GLY A 325 -21.26 -24.38 -9.21
N LEU A 326 -20.78 -23.32 -8.55
CA LEU A 326 -21.39 -22.01 -8.60
C LEU A 326 -21.29 -21.45 -10.03
N PRO A 327 -22.41 -21.16 -10.73
CA PRO A 327 -22.33 -20.68 -12.10
C PRO A 327 -21.67 -19.30 -12.16
N PHE A 328 -20.58 -19.19 -12.92
CA PHE A 328 -19.82 -17.94 -13.09
C PHE A 328 -20.72 -16.77 -13.52
N GLY A 329 -21.66 -17.01 -14.43
CA GLY A 329 -22.61 -15.99 -14.89
C GLY A 329 -23.49 -15.38 -13.79
N ARG A 330 -23.75 -16.10 -12.68
CA ARG A 330 -24.49 -15.51 -11.54
C ARG A 330 -23.64 -14.55 -10.72
N ILE A 331 -22.35 -14.85 -10.57
CA ILE A 331 -21.42 -13.92 -9.94
C ILE A 331 -21.24 -12.70 -10.82
N LEU A 332 -21.07 -12.91 -12.12
CA LEU A 332 -20.95 -11.82 -13.08
C LEU A 332 -22.16 -10.88 -13.05
N ALA A 333 -23.38 -11.44 -13.01
CA ALA A 333 -24.61 -10.64 -12.93
C ALA A 333 -24.71 -9.74 -11.68
N LEU A 334 -24.05 -10.11 -10.57
CA LEU A 334 -23.96 -9.25 -9.38
C LEU A 334 -22.87 -8.18 -9.49
N MET A 335 -21.89 -8.40 -10.37
CA MET A 335 -20.71 -7.54 -10.50
C MET A 335 -20.81 -6.56 -11.67
N THR A 336 -21.75 -6.76 -12.60
CA THR A 336 -21.92 -5.93 -13.80
C THR A 336 -23.16 -5.05 -13.73
N GLY A 337 -23.04 -3.83 -14.26
CA GLY A 337 -24.19 -2.94 -14.48
C GLY A 337 -25.06 -3.37 -15.67
N GLU A 338 -26.16 -2.67 -15.89
CA GLU A 338 -27.08 -2.92 -17.03
C GLU A 338 -26.40 -2.76 -18.40
N ASP A 339 -25.34 -1.94 -18.46
CA ASP A 339 -24.51 -1.73 -19.65
C ASP A 339 -23.48 -2.85 -19.89
N GLY A 340 -23.41 -3.84 -19.00
CA GLY A 340 -22.46 -4.94 -19.02
C GLY A 340 -21.05 -4.57 -18.56
N GLY A 341 -20.82 -3.32 -18.15
CA GLY A 341 -19.56 -2.86 -17.55
C GLY A 341 -19.42 -3.34 -16.10
N MET A 342 -18.18 -3.40 -15.61
CA MET A 342 -17.91 -3.75 -14.21
C MET A 342 -18.32 -2.61 -13.29
N VAL A 343 -19.04 -2.91 -12.21
CA VAL A 343 -19.38 -1.90 -11.19
C VAL A 343 -18.09 -1.36 -10.58
N PRO A 344 -17.89 -0.03 -10.47
CA PRO A 344 -16.63 0.57 -10.03
C PRO A 344 -16.10 0.02 -8.70
N ASP A 345 -16.98 -0.19 -7.72
CA ASP A 345 -16.61 -0.72 -6.41
C ASP A 345 -16.20 -2.21 -6.43
N LEU A 346 -16.57 -2.95 -7.47
CA LEU A 346 -16.31 -4.38 -7.60
C LEU A 346 -15.13 -4.68 -8.53
N ARG A 347 -14.49 -3.65 -9.10
CA ARG A 347 -13.33 -3.80 -10.00
C ARG A 347 -12.16 -4.53 -9.33
N GLY A 348 -11.88 -4.25 -8.06
CA GLY A 348 -10.83 -4.93 -7.32
C GLY A 348 -11.14 -6.42 -7.08
N LEU A 349 -12.38 -6.73 -6.70
CA LEU A 349 -12.85 -8.11 -6.59
C LEU A 349 -12.77 -8.85 -7.94
N ALA A 350 -13.20 -8.22 -9.03
CA ALA A 350 -13.13 -8.75 -10.39
C ALA A 350 -11.69 -9.03 -10.82
N ALA A 351 -10.79 -8.09 -10.54
CA ALA A 351 -9.39 -8.23 -10.86
C ALA A 351 -8.74 -9.41 -10.13
N TRP A 352 -8.96 -9.57 -8.82
CA TRP A 352 -8.49 -10.74 -8.09
C TRP A 352 -9.20 -12.04 -8.53
N LEU A 353 -10.49 -11.97 -8.89
CA LEU A 353 -11.21 -13.14 -9.39
C LEU A 353 -10.60 -13.64 -10.70
N SER A 354 -10.17 -12.73 -11.59
CA SER A 354 -9.45 -13.10 -12.82
C SER A 354 -8.11 -13.80 -12.54
N VAL A 355 -7.43 -13.45 -11.44
CA VAL A 355 -6.19 -14.10 -10.99
C VAL A 355 -6.48 -15.53 -10.52
N HIS A 356 -7.57 -15.73 -9.79
CA HIS A 356 -7.92 -17.02 -9.19
C HIS A 356 -8.68 -17.97 -10.11
N ASN A 357 -9.58 -17.47 -10.95
CA ASN A 357 -10.44 -18.26 -11.83
C ASN A 357 -9.99 -18.14 -13.30
N ARG A 358 -9.32 -19.16 -13.81
CA ARG A 358 -8.80 -19.15 -15.19
C ARG A 358 -9.90 -19.24 -16.25
N THR A 359 -10.97 -19.97 -15.96
CA THR A 359 -12.05 -20.22 -16.92
C THR A 359 -12.86 -18.97 -17.23
N GLY A 360 -13.21 -18.16 -16.22
CA GLY A 360 -13.95 -16.90 -16.39
C GLY A 360 -13.05 -15.68 -16.63
N ARG A 361 -11.72 -15.84 -16.59
CA ARG A 361 -10.76 -14.75 -16.82
C ARG A 361 -10.96 -14.01 -18.14
N PRO A 362 -11.16 -14.68 -19.31
CA PRO A 362 -11.38 -13.98 -20.57
C PRO A 362 -12.56 -13.01 -20.51
N ASP A 363 -13.69 -13.46 -19.93
CA ASP A 363 -14.90 -12.63 -19.77
C ASP A 363 -14.66 -11.42 -18.85
N LEU A 364 -13.86 -11.59 -17.78
CA LEU A 364 -13.49 -10.49 -16.89
C LEU A 364 -12.55 -9.49 -17.57
N ILE A 365 -11.59 -9.98 -18.36
CA ILE A 365 -10.67 -9.14 -19.15
C ILE A 365 -11.43 -8.33 -20.19
N GLU A 366 -12.37 -8.95 -20.91
CA GLU A 366 -13.14 -8.28 -21.95
C GLU A 366 -13.99 -7.13 -21.40
N ARG A 367 -14.53 -7.29 -20.18
CA ARG A 367 -15.44 -6.31 -19.56
C ARG A 367 -14.76 -5.13 -18.90
N ASP A 368 -13.60 -5.35 -18.29
CA ASP A 368 -12.88 -4.29 -17.58
C ASP A 368 -11.36 -4.49 -17.63
N PRO A 369 -10.74 -4.39 -18.82
CA PRO A 369 -9.32 -4.67 -18.98
C PRO A 369 -8.45 -3.71 -18.16
N LEU A 370 -8.87 -2.44 -18.02
CA LEU A 370 -8.16 -1.47 -17.19
C LEU A 370 -8.22 -1.86 -15.71
N GLY A 371 -9.38 -2.31 -15.21
CA GLY A 371 -9.51 -2.74 -13.82
C GLY A 371 -8.68 -3.99 -13.52
N ILE A 372 -8.65 -4.96 -14.45
CA ILE A 372 -7.79 -6.13 -14.31
C ILE A 372 -6.31 -5.73 -14.14
N VAL A 373 -5.84 -4.73 -14.89
CA VAL A 373 -4.45 -4.23 -14.78
C VAL A 373 -4.22 -3.42 -13.50
N LEU A 374 -5.14 -2.54 -13.14
CA LEU A 374 -4.95 -1.60 -12.02
C LEU A 374 -5.07 -2.24 -10.62
N TYR A 375 -5.93 -3.25 -10.47
CA TYR A 375 -6.25 -3.82 -9.17
C TYR A 375 -5.78 -5.27 -9.00
N GLY A 376 -5.50 -5.99 -10.10
CA GLY A 376 -5.11 -7.38 -10.10
C GLY A 376 -3.61 -7.61 -10.11
N ASP A 377 -3.20 -8.86 -10.28
CA ASP A 377 -1.82 -9.26 -10.54
C ASP A 377 -1.73 -10.07 -11.84
N VAL A 378 -1.62 -9.35 -12.96
CA VAL A 378 -1.51 -9.94 -14.31
C VAL A 378 -0.11 -10.50 -14.59
N ARG A 379 0.87 -10.35 -13.69
CA ARG A 379 2.26 -10.76 -13.92
C ARG A 379 2.40 -12.25 -14.20
N ASN A 380 1.61 -13.04 -13.48
CA ASN A 380 1.60 -14.49 -13.54
C ASN A 380 0.60 -15.06 -14.57
N PHE A 381 0.00 -14.20 -15.41
CA PHE A 381 -0.79 -14.66 -16.55
C PHE A 381 0.14 -15.29 -17.57
N VAL A 382 -0.34 -16.33 -18.26
CA VAL A 382 0.36 -16.85 -19.44
C VAL A 382 0.35 -15.80 -20.55
N VAL A 383 1.28 -15.89 -21.49
CA VAL A 383 1.42 -14.91 -22.58
C VAL A 383 0.09 -14.70 -23.33
N ASP A 384 -0.66 -15.77 -23.60
CA ASP A 384 -1.94 -15.67 -24.30
C ASP A 384 -2.99 -14.85 -23.51
N ASP A 385 -3.03 -14.99 -22.19
CA ASP A 385 -3.90 -14.18 -21.33
C ASP A 385 -3.44 -12.71 -21.28
N LYS A 386 -2.13 -12.45 -21.29
CA LYS A 386 -1.59 -11.08 -21.39
C LYS A 386 -1.93 -10.44 -22.75
N ARG A 387 -1.92 -11.22 -23.83
CA ARG A 387 -2.39 -10.78 -25.16
C ARG A 387 -3.88 -10.44 -25.13
N LEU A 388 -4.69 -11.24 -24.44
CA LEU A 388 -6.11 -10.91 -24.25
C LEU A 388 -6.28 -9.56 -23.55
N VAL A 389 -5.48 -9.27 -22.52
CA VAL A 389 -5.48 -7.95 -21.86
C VAL A 389 -5.11 -6.82 -22.83
N LEU A 390 -4.02 -6.96 -23.59
CA LEU A 390 -3.60 -5.94 -24.56
C LEU A 390 -4.67 -5.70 -25.65
N ASN A 391 -5.29 -6.77 -26.16
CA ASN A 391 -6.35 -6.66 -27.15
C ASN A 391 -7.60 -6.00 -26.57
N ALA A 392 -8.00 -6.36 -25.35
CA ALA A 392 -9.14 -5.74 -24.68
C ALA A 392 -8.88 -4.25 -24.37
N LEU A 393 -7.67 -3.87 -23.94
CA LEU A 393 -7.27 -2.47 -23.79
C LEU A 393 -7.35 -1.71 -25.13
N LYS A 394 -6.94 -2.34 -26.23
CA LYS A 394 -7.07 -1.76 -27.57
C LYS A 394 -8.54 -1.55 -27.96
N ASN A 395 -9.40 -2.54 -27.72
CA ASN A 395 -10.83 -2.44 -28.00
C ASN A 395 -11.47 -1.31 -27.18
N GLU A 396 -11.08 -1.18 -25.91
CA GLU A 396 -11.56 -0.08 -25.07
C GLU A 396 -11.05 1.27 -25.58
N ALA A 397 -9.80 1.36 -26.04
CA ALA A 397 -9.28 2.56 -26.67
C ALA A 397 -10.01 2.93 -27.99
N GLN A 398 -10.50 1.94 -28.74
CA GLN A 398 -11.34 2.17 -29.92
C GLN A 398 -12.73 2.69 -29.57
N ARG A 399 -13.28 2.24 -28.44
CA ARG A 399 -14.58 2.69 -27.94
C ARG A 399 -14.49 4.08 -27.31
N TYR A 400 -13.48 4.30 -26.48
CA TYR A 400 -13.25 5.52 -25.72
C TYR A 400 -11.74 5.71 -25.45
N PRO A 401 -11.04 6.54 -26.25
CA PRO A 401 -9.59 6.78 -26.11
C PRO A 401 -9.16 7.33 -24.75
N TRP A 402 -10.09 7.91 -23.99
CA TRP A 402 -9.86 8.46 -22.66
C TRP A 402 -10.28 7.49 -21.54
N PHE A 403 -10.33 6.18 -21.78
CA PHE A 403 -10.76 5.20 -20.77
C PHE A 403 -9.92 5.21 -19.48
N ARG A 404 -8.71 5.75 -19.53
CA ARG A 404 -7.84 5.98 -18.35
C ARG A 404 -8.09 7.31 -17.62
N SER A 405 -9.04 8.13 -18.08
CA SER A 405 -9.30 9.49 -17.54
C SER A 405 -9.63 9.53 -16.05
N GLN A 406 -10.23 8.46 -15.52
CA GLN A 406 -10.56 8.33 -14.10
C GLN A 406 -9.36 7.89 -13.24
N ASP A 407 -8.37 7.21 -13.84
CA ASP A 407 -7.19 6.70 -13.15
C ASP A 407 -5.99 6.58 -14.12
N TRP A 408 -5.09 7.55 -14.06
CA TRP A 408 -3.87 7.61 -14.89
C TRP A 408 -2.69 6.85 -14.27
N THR A 409 -2.90 6.09 -13.20
CA THR A 409 -1.85 5.33 -12.53
C THR A 409 -1.12 4.41 -13.53
N SER A 410 0.21 4.51 -13.60
CA SER A 410 1.06 3.76 -14.53
C SER A 410 1.77 2.54 -13.93
N PRO A 411 2.20 2.51 -12.64
CA PRO A 411 2.97 1.39 -12.11
C PRO A 411 2.34 -0.01 -12.22
N PRO A 412 1.00 -0.20 -12.05
CA PRO A 412 0.37 -1.51 -12.21
C PRO A 412 0.56 -2.15 -13.59
N PHE A 413 0.75 -1.34 -14.65
CA PHE A 413 1.05 -1.86 -15.99
C PHE A 413 2.37 -2.65 -16.03
N GLY A 414 3.30 -2.40 -15.11
CA GLY A 414 4.55 -3.14 -15.00
C GLY A 414 4.37 -4.65 -14.82
N ALA A 415 3.20 -5.10 -14.34
CA ALA A 415 2.84 -6.52 -14.29
C ALA A 415 2.72 -7.15 -15.69
N LEU A 416 2.33 -6.39 -16.72
CA LEU A 416 2.37 -6.85 -18.12
C LEU A 416 3.80 -6.86 -18.67
N GLY A 417 4.69 -6.05 -18.10
CA GLY A 417 6.07 -5.85 -18.53
C GLY A 417 7.01 -7.01 -18.19
N THR A 418 6.73 -8.22 -18.64
CA THR A 418 7.58 -9.40 -18.39
C THR A 418 8.38 -9.77 -19.64
N VAL A 419 9.53 -10.43 -19.45
CA VAL A 419 10.47 -10.75 -20.55
C VAL A 419 9.83 -11.59 -21.68
N ASP A 420 8.85 -12.43 -21.35
CA ASP A 420 8.08 -13.23 -22.31
C ASP A 420 7.15 -12.41 -23.23
N MET A 421 6.89 -11.13 -22.92
CA MET A 421 6.07 -10.21 -23.73
C MET A 421 6.88 -9.42 -24.76
N GLU A 422 8.18 -9.67 -24.89
CA GLU A 422 9.08 -8.94 -25.79
C GLU A 422 8.58 -8.88 -27.23
N SER A 423 8.16 -10.02 -27.80
CA SER A 423 7.70 -10.12 -29.18
C SER A 423 6.43 -9.29 -29.40
N ASP A 424 5.47 -9.39 -28.48
CA ASP A 424 4.20 -8.68 -28.54
C ASP A 424 4.39 -7.16 -28.40
N PHE A 425 5.26 -6.71 -27.50
CA PHE A 425 5.61 -5.29 -27.39
C PHE A 425 6.35 -4.77 -28.61
N ARG A 426 7.26 -5.56 -29.19
CA ARG A 426 7.97 -5.20 -30.42
C ARG A 426 6.98 -4.94 -31.56
N VAL A 427 5.98 -5.81 -31.73
CA VAL A 427 4.93 -5.63 -32.77
C VAL A 427 4.19 -4.31 -32.60
N ILE A 428 3.87 -3.91 -31.37
CA ILE A 428 3.17 -2.64 -31.10
C ILE A 428 4.09 -1.45 -31.35
N LEU A 429 5.34 -1.52 -30.88
CA LEU A 429 6.34 -0.45 -31.03
C LEU A 429 6.73 -0.20 -32.50
N THR A 430 6.76 -1.24 -33.34
CA THR A 430 7.11 -1.13 -34.77
C THR A 430 5.91 -1.00 -35.69
N SER A 431 4.69 -0.95 -35.14
CA SER A 431 3.47 -0.78 -35.93
C SER A 431 3.50 0.55 -36.69
N PRO A 432 3.19 0.57 -38.00
CA PRO A 432 3.08 1.82 -38.76
C PRO A 432 1.78 2.58 -38.48
N SER A 433 0.84 1.98 -37.75
CA SER A 433 -0.46 2.61 -37.47
C SER A 433 -0.33 3.77 -36.48
N ARG A 434 -1.10 4.84 -36.72
CA ARG A 434 -1.16 6.04 -35.87
C ARG A 434 -2.58 6.40 -35.47
N THR A 435 -3.51 5.44 -35.55
CA THR A 435 -4.88 5.66 -35.05
C THR A 435 -4.84 6.02 -33.57
N GLU A 436 -5.86 6.75 -33.11
CA GLU A 436 -5.95 7.17 -31.71
C GLU A 436 -5.85 5.97 -30.75
N ALA A 437 -6.58 4.89 -31.05
CA ALA A 437 -6.56 3.66 -30.28
C ALA A 437 -5.20 2.97 -30.25
N ASP A 438 -4.46 2.95 -31.37
CA ASP A 438 -3.12 2.35 -31.42
C ASP A 438 -2.12 3.17 -30.60
N GLN A 439 -2.22 4.50 -30.61
CA GLN A 439 -1.34 5.34 -29.80
C GLN A 439 -1.67 5.24 -28.30
N VAL A 440 -2.95 5.08 -27.92
CA VAL A 440 -3.34 4.83 -26.52
C VAL A 440 -2.92 3.43 -26.06
N LEU A 441 -2.97 2.41 -26.92
CA LEU A 441 -2.39 1.10 -26.60
C LEU A 441 -0.87 1.19 -26.40
N LEU A 442 -0.19 1.94 -27.27
CA LEU A 442 1.25 2.21 -27.13
C LEU A 442 1.55 2.85 -25.76
N ASP A 443 0.73 3.79 -25.29
CA ASP A 443 0.87 4.38 -23.95
C ASP A 443 0.88 3.32 -22.83
N CYS A 444 -0.05 2.36 -22.90
CA CYS A 444 -0.14 1.25 -21.95
C CYS A 444 1.11 0.35 -22.01
N VAL A 445 1.64 0.09 -23.21
CA VAL A 445 2.86 -0.69 -23.43
C VAL A 445 4.10 0.04 -22.92
N LEU A 446 4.19 1.35 -23.12
CA LEU A 446 5.28 2.18 -22.60
C LEU A 446 5.29 2.19 -21.07
N ASP A 447 4.11 2.26 -20.43
CA ASP A 447 4.00 2.12 -18.97
C ASP A 447 4.43 0.71 -18.51
N ALA A 448 3.98 -0.33 -19.22
CA ALA A 448 4.39 -1.71 -18.93
C ALA A 448 5.90 -1.93 -19.00
N ILE A 449 6.56 -1.39 -20.02
CA ILE A 449 8.03 -1.46 -20.16
C ILE A 449 8.74 -0.63 -19.08
N SER A 450 8.21 0.55 -18.75
CA SER A 450 8.83 1.45 -17.77
C SER A 450 8.81 0.88 -16.35
N HIS A 451 7.73 0.21 -15.98
CA HIS A 451 7.53 -0.34 -14.63
C HIS A 451 7.81 -1.85 -14.51
N GLY A 452 8.07 -2.53 -15.63
CA GLY A 452 8.29 -3.97 -15.70
C GLY A 452 9.73 -4.45 -15.50
N ASP A 453 9.94 -5.70 -15.90
CA ASP A 453 11.27 -6.30 -16.09
C ASP A 453 12.01 -5.57 -17.22
N PRO A 454 13.32 -5.32 -17.10
CA PRO A 454 14.09 -4.71 -18.20
C PRO A 454 14.09 -5.63 -19.42
N ILE A 455 13.77 -5.09 -20.60
CA ILE A 455 13.79 -5.80 -21.88
C ILE A 455 14.73 -5.06 -22.87
N PRO A 456 16.06 -5.23 -22.76
CA PRO A 456 17.03 -4.45 -23.53
C PRO A 456 16.90 -4.58 -25.06
N SER A 457 16.35 -5.70 -25.55
CA SER A 457 16.10 -5.91 -26.98
C SER A 457 15.10 -4.91 -27.58
N LEU A 458 14.27 -4.24 -26.76
CA LEU A 458 13.32 -3.21 -27.20
C LEU A 458 13.95 -1.81 -27.33
N SER A 459 15.24 -1.63 -27.03
CA SER A 459 15.92 -0.34 -27.08
C SER A 459 15.81 0.38 -28.43
N GLU A 460 16.05 -0.31 -29.55
CA GLU A 460 15.96 0.28 -30.89
C GLU A 460 14.52 0.67 -31.29
N PRO A 461 13.48 -0.17 -31.10
CA PRO A 461 12.09 0.25 -31.28
C PRO A 461 11.69 1.44 -30.40
N LEU A 462 12.11 1.50 -29.13
CA LEU A 462 11.82 2.61 -28.22
C LEU A 462 12.47 3.92 -28.69
N GLU A 463 13.73 3.87 -29.12
CA GLU A 463 14.43 5.01 -29.69
C GLU A 463 13.75 5.51 -30.97
N THR A 464 13.28 4.58 -31.82
CA THR A 464 12.51 4.90 -33.03
C THR A 464 11.23 5.67 -32.69
N VAL A 465 10.45 5.21 -31.69
CA VAL A 465 9.24 5.91 -31.23
C VAL A 465 9.57 7.30 -30.67
N ALA A 466 10.64 7.43 -29.87
CA ALA A 466 11.03 8.73 -29.31
C ALA A 466 11.40 9.76 -30.39
N ARG A 467 12.00 9.31 -31.49
CA ARG A 467 12.43 10.15 -32.63
C ARG A 467 11.30 10.48 -33.60
N ASP A 468 10.26 9.66 -33.69
CA ASP A 468 9.20 9.80 -34.70
C ASP A 468 8.16 10.87 -34.31
N VAL A 469 8.16 11.97 -35.06
CA VAL A 469 7.27 13.13 -34.89
C VAL A 469 5.78 12.82 -35.11
N SER A 470 5.44 11.70 -35.76
CA SER A 470 4.05 11.31 -35.99
C SER A 470 3.33 10.83 -34.73
N TYR A 471 4.06 10.49 -33.66
CA TYR A 471 3.49 10.18 -32.35
C TYR A 471 3.23 11.43 -31.52
N TRP A 472 2.24 11.36 -30.62
CA TRP A 472 2.00 12.45 -29.68
C TRP A 472 3.22 12.74 -28.78
N PRO A 473 3.52 14.03 -28.50
CA PRO A 473 4.71 14.42 -27.72
C PRO A 473 4.87 13.66 -26.40
N ARG A 474 3.76 13.48 -25.67
CA ARG A 474 3.74 12.73 -24.40
C ARG A 474 4.23 11.27 -24.55
N PHE A 475 3.91 10.60 -25.65
CA PHE A 475 4.30 9.20 -25.89
C PHE A 475 5.76 9.10 -26.33
N ARG A 476 6.26 10.08 -27.07
CA ARG A 476 7.68 10.21 -27.40
C ARG A 476 8.53 10.38 -26.14
N ASN A 477 8.07 11.22 -25.20
CA ASN A 477 8.71 11.40 -23.89
C ASN A 477 8.68 10.10 -23.08
N LYS A 478 7.53 9.42 -22.98
CA LYS A 478 7.43 8.11 -22.31
C LYS A 478 8.34 7.05 -22.94
N ALA A 479 8.48 7.02 -24.27
CA ALA A 479 9.39 6.12 -24.96
C ALA A 479 10.87 6.38 -24.60
N ALA A 480 11.27 7.65 -24.46
CA ALA A 480 12.60 8.00 -23.97
C ALA A 480 12.84 7.57 -22.51
N ARG A 481 11.85 7.73 -21.63
CA ARG A 481 11.92 7.23 -20.24
C ARG A 481 12.02 5.70 -20.19
N ALA A 482 11.23 5.00 -21.01
CA ALA A 482 11.31 3.55 -21.16
C ALA A 482 12.69 3.12 -21.71
N LEU A 483 13.27 3.86 -22.67
CA LEU A 483 14.62 3.62 -23.19
C LEU A 483 15.68 3.72 -22.08
N MET A 484 15.63 4.78 -21.27
CA MET A 484 16.53 4.95 -20.11
C MET A 484 16.42 3.77 -19.13
N ARG A 485 15.21 3.21 -18.99
CA ARG A 485 14.94 2.10 -18.07
C ARG A 485 15.50 0.77 -18.55
N VAL A 486 15.42 0.50 -19.86
CA VAL A 486 15.94 -0.75 -20.45
C VAL A 486 17.45 -0.70 -20.72
N MET A 487 18.03 0.50 -20.80
CA MET A 487 19.46 0.73 -21.00
C MET A 487 20.02 1.70 -19.94
N PRO A 488 20.09 1.31 -18.65
CA PRO A 488 20.50 2.21 -17.57
C PRO A 488 21.94 2.73 -17.71
N ASP A 489 22.82 1.96 -18.35
CA ASP A 489 24.26 2.23 -18.47
C ASP A 489 24.67 2.82 -19.83
N ASP A 490 23.77 2.89 -20.83
CA ASP A 490 24.10 3.41 -22.17
C ASP A 490 23.61 4.85 -22.36
N SER A 491 24.30 5.77 -21.68
CA SER A 491 24.07 7.21 -21.85
C SER A 491 24.50 7.72 -23.23
N SER A 492 25.25 6.94 -24.02
CA SER A 492 25.75 7.38 -25.33
C SER A 492 24.62 7.55 -26.35
N ARG A 493 23.63 6.65 -26.34
CA ARG A 493 22.43 6.75 -27.19
C ARG A 493 21.56 7.95 -26.81
N LEU A 494 21.35 8.12 -25.50
CA LEU A 494 20.56 9.24 -24.97
C LEU A 494 21.21 10.59 -25.29
N LEU A 495 22.54 10.66 -25.18
CA LEU A 495 23.30 11.84 -25.57
C LEU A 495 23.18 12.12 -27.07
N ARG A 496 23.30 11.09 -27.94
CA ARG A 496 23.06 11.26 -29.38
C ARG A 496 21.65 11.80 -29.67
N LEU A 497 20.63 11.30 -29.00
CA LEU A 497 19.27 11.82 -29.15
C LEU A 497 19.16 13.29 -28.72
N ALA A 498 19.78 13.68 -27.61
CA ALA A 498 19.81 15.08 -27.16
C ALA A 498 20.55 15.99 -28.16
N GLU A 499 21.66 15.50 -28.72
CA GLU A 499 22.41 16.18 -29.78
C GLU A 499 21.61 16.34 -31.06
N ASP A 500 20.91 15.30 -31.50
CA ASP A 500 20.06 15.36 -32.68
C ASP A 500 18.89 16.33 -32.50
N ILE A 501 18.34 16.45 -31.29
CA ILE A 501 17.32 17.47 -30.97
C ILE A 501 17.94 18.86 -31.02
N ARG A 502 19.10 19.07 -30.39
CA ARG A 502 19.84 20.34 -30.41
C ARG A 502 20.17 20.79 -31.84
N ALA A 503 20.60 19.86 -32.68
CA ALA A 503 20.94 20.11 -34.08
C ALA A 503 19.71 20.28 -35.00
N GLY A 504 18.49 20.06 -34.48
CA GLY A 504 17.25 20.12 -35.24
C GLY A 504 16.99 18.91 -36.16
N ALA A 505 17.78 17.84 -36.03
CA ALA A 505 17.57 16.59 -36.75
C ALA A 505 16.39 15.77 -36.20
N VAL A 506 16.06 15.96 -34.92
CA VAL A 506 14.85 15.40 -34.27
C VAL A 506 14.00 16.56 -33.76
N GLU A 507 12.75 16.61 -34.19
CA GLU A 507 11.84 17.67 -33.77
C GLU A 507 11.37 17.45 -32.33
N ASP A 508 11.41 18.50 -31.51
CA ASP A 508 10.86 18.51 -30.15
C ASP A 508 10.10 19.83 -29.96
N ARG A 509 8.79 19.84 -30.23
CA ARG A 509 7.99 21.09 -30.31
C ARG A 509 7.71 21.74 -28.96
N GLU A 510 7.76 20.96 -27.88
CA GLU A 510 7.36 21.37 -26.54
C GLU A 510 8.52 21.30 -25.53
N ASP A 511 9.72 20.98 -26.00
CA ASP A 511 10.94 20.77 -25.19
C ASP A 511 10.85 19.65 -24.13
N GLU A 512 9.76 18.88 -24.14
CA GLU A 512 9.54 17.80 -23.19
C GLU A 512 10.58 16.69 -23.31
N LEU A 513 10.96 16.33 -24.54
CA LEU A 513 11.92 15.26 -24.79
C LEU A 513 13.33 15.68 -24.38
N LEU A 514 13.75 16.89 -24.78
CA LEU A 514 15.03 17.46 -24.40
C LEU A 514 15.13 17.62 -22.88
N GLY A 515 14.11 18.19 -22.24
CA GLY A 515 14.07 18.35 -20.78
C GLY A 515 14.24 17.03 -20.02
N THR A 516 13.52 15.98 -20.44
CA THR A 516 13.68 14.63 -19.88
C THR A 516 15.11 14.09 -20.06
N LEU A 517 15.72 14.29 -21.23
CA LEU A 517 17.09 13.83 -21.50
C LEU A 517 18.13 14.60 -20.67
N LEU A 518 18.01 15.92 -20.58
CA LEU A 518 18.93 16.77 -19.82
C LEU A 518 18.95 16.38 -18.34
N ARG A 519 17.78 16.14 -17.73
CA ARG A 519 17.68 15.66 -16.34
C ARG A 519 18.44 14.36 -16.08
N LYS A 520 18.50 13.46 -17.08
CA LYS A 520 19.22 12.19 -16.97
C LYS A 520 20.72 12.33 -17.26
N LEU A 521 21.08 13.20 -18.20
CA LEU A 521 22.44 13.31 -18.74
C LEU A 521 23.31 14.32 -17.98
N TYR A 522 22.72 15.33 -17.35
CA TYR A 522 23.45 16.30 -16.53
C TYR A 522 23.57 15.84 -15.07
N PRO A 523 24.75 15.97 -14.41
CA PRO A 523 26.03 16.42 -14.93
C PRO A 523 26.91 15.26 -15.43
N SER A 524 26.40 14.02 -15.39
CA SER A 524 27.17 12.79 -15.58
C SER A 524 27.79 12.62 -16.98
N CYS A 525 27.07 13.06 -18.01
CA CYS A 525 27.45 12.92 -19.42
C CYS A 525 27.56 14.29 -20.11
N ILE A 526 26.72 15.25 -19.70
CA ILE A 526 26.81 16.64 -20.11
C ILE A 526 27.42 17.41 -18.95
N SER A 527 28.61 17.96 -19.16
CA SER A 527 29.32 18.70 -18.11
C SER A 527 28.69 20.07 -17.84
N PRO A 528 28.93 20.68 -16.66
CA PRO A 528 28.62 22.09 -16.39
C PRO A 528 29.18 23.04 -17.45
N ALA A 529 30.31 22.69 -18.07
CA ALA A 529 30.93 23.47 -19.13
C ALA A 529 30.13 23.47 -20.44
N GLN A 530 29.29 22.46 -20.67
CA GLN A 530 28.59 22.22 -21.94
C GLN A 530 27.08 22.40 -21.84
N ILE A 531 26.50 22.40 -20.63
CA ILE A 531 25.05 22.36 -20.45
C ILE A 531 24.34 23.55 -21.10
N LEU A 532 24.95 24.74 -21.07
CA LEU A 532 24.39 25.95 -21.69
C LEU A 532 24.33 25.89 -23.22
N ASP A 533 24.98 24.93 -23.88
CA ASP A 533 24.79 24.73 -25.32
C ASP A 533 23.40 24.19 -25.67
N TYR A 534 22.69 23.61 -24.70
CA TYR A 534 21.30 23.15 -24.84
C TYR A 534 20.29 24.19 -24.36
N PHE A 535 20.75 25.35 -23.87
CA PHE A 535 19.88 26.41 -23.40
C PHE A 535 19.35 27.23 -24.58
N HIS A 536 18.03 27.29 -24.69
CA HIS A 536 17.32 28.15 -25.62
C HIS A 536 16.02 28.66 -24.98
N LYS A 537 15.37 29.63 -25.62
CA LYS A 537 14.04 30.07 -25.20
C LYS A 537 13.08 28.86 -25.26
N PRO A 538 12.26 28.60 -24.23
CA PRO A 538 11.21 27.59 -24.30
C PRO A 538 10.37 27.77 -25.57
N LYS A 539 10.11 26.67 -26.29
CA LYS A 539 9.32 26.70 -27.52
C LYS A 539 7.84 26.93 -27.25
N ASN A 540 7.38 26.60 -26.04
CA ASN A 540 6.04 26.91 -25.54
C ASN A 540 6.12 27.69 -24.22
N ASP A 541 5.91 29.01 -24.29
CA ASP A 541 6.01 29.92 -23.13
C ASP A 541 4.96 29.65 -22.03
N SER A 542 3.88 28.93 -22.36
CA SER A 542 2.80 28.60 -21.42
C SER A 542 2.96 27.23 -20.76
N LEU A 543 3.93 26.43 -21.19
CA LEU A 543 4.14 25.07 -20.68
C LEU A 543 5.16 25.05 -19.55
N ILE A 544 4.69 24.74 -18.33
CA ILE A 544 5.56 24.39 -17.21
C ILE A 544 5.92 22.91 -17.34
N GLY A 545 6.90 22.65 -18.21
CA GLY A 545 7.30 21.32 -18.65
C GLY A 545 8.63 20.83 -18.08
N SER A 546 9.05 19.62 -18.48
CA SER A 546 10.30 18.97 -18.09
C SER A 546 11.52 19.87 -18.35
N TYR A 547 11.54 20.61 -19.46
CA TYR A 547 12.63 21.53 -19.80
C TYR A 547 12.67 22.76 -18.88
N PHE A 548 11.51 23.37 -18.63
CA PHE A 548 11.41 24.51 -17.71
C PHE A 548 11.86 24.11 -16.31
N MET A 549 11.33 22.98 -15.80
CA MET A 549 11.70 22.45 -14.49
C MET A 549 13.19 22.13 -14.40
N PHE A 550 13.79 21.61 -15.47
CA PHE A 550 15.22 21.36 -15.51
C PHE A 550 16.05 22.61 -15.26
N TRP A 551 15.76 23.71 -15.96
CA TRP A 551 16.52 24.94 -15.82
C TRP A 551 16.25 25.71 -14.53
N VAL A 552 15.00 25.68 -14.04
CA VAL A 552 14.58 26.49 -12.88
C VAL A 552 14.81 25.77 -11.56
N HIS A 553 14.59 24.46 -11.52
CA HIS A 553 14.63 23.66 -10.29
C HIS A 553 15.78 22.64 -10.28
N ASP A 554 15.92 21.84 -11.33
CA ASP A 554 16.85 20.70 -11.28
C ASP A 554 18.32 21.15 -11.35
N ILE A 555 18.68 22.11 -12.20
CA ILE A 555 20.07 22.60 -12.33
C ILE A 555 20.63 23.08 -10.99
N PRO A 556 19.95 23.96 -10.22
CA PRO A 556 20.43 24.38 -8.90
C PRO A 556 20.57 23.24 -7.89
N GLU A 557 19.69 22.25 -7.92
CA GLU A 557 19.69 21.11 -6.98
C GLU A 557 20.78 20.08 -7.33
N ILE A 558 21.00 19.83 -8.62
CA ILE A 558 21.90 18.78 -9.11
C ILE A 558 23.35 19.27 -9.21
N THR A 559 23.57 20.57 -9.44
CA THR A 559 24.93 21.13 -9.59
C THR A 559 25.65 21.15 -8.24
N THR A 560 26.80 20.50 -8.15
CA THR A 560 27.59 20.47 -6.93
C THR A 560 28.25 21.83 -6.64
N ILE A 561 28.63 22.08 -5.39
CA ILE A 561 29.37 23.30 -5.01
C ILE A 561 30.69 23.41 -5.79
N ASP A 562 31.34 22.29 -6.08
CA ASP A 562 32.61 22.24 -6.81
C ASP A 562 32.44 22.56 -8.30
N ASP A 563 31.29 22.20 -8.88
CA ASP A 563 30.94 22.45 -10.29
C ASP A 563 30.34 23.85 -10.53
N LEU A 564 29.86 24.52 -9.47
CA LEU A 564 29.20 25.82 -9.56
C LEU A 564 30.06 26.91 -10.22
N PRO A 565 31.37 27.06 -9.93
CA PRO A 565 32.21 28.03 -10.61
C PRO A 565 32.27 27.80 -12.13
N LEU A 566 32.36 26.54 -12.57
CA LEU A 566 32.41 26.20 -14.00
C LEU A 566 31.11 26.60 -14.72
N LEU A 567 29.96 26.33 -14.09
CA LEU A 567 28.65 26.72 -14.63
C LEU A 567 28.50 28.25 -14.73
N LEU A 568 28.90 28.97 -13.67
CA LEU A 568 28.82 30.44 -13.64
C LEU A 568 29.78 31.09 -14.64
N ASP A 569 30.99 30.55 -14.80
CA ASP A 569 31.95 31.04 -15.79
C ASP A 569 31.40 30.89 -17.21
N GLN A 570 30.76 29.75 -17.51
CA GLN A 570 30.10 29.56 -18.80
C GLN A 570 28.92 30.51 -19.00
N LEU A 571 28.12 30.76 -17.94
CA LEU A 571 27.02 31.72 -18.00
C LEU A 571 27.52 33.13 -18.32
N VAL A 572 28.65 33.55 -17.73
CA VAL A 572 29.30 34.83 -18.01
C VAL A 572 29.82 34.87 -19.44
N GLN A 573 30.46 33.80 -19.93
CA GLN A 573 30.96 33.73 -21.29
C GLN A 573 29.84 33.83 -22.34
N LYS A 574 28.72 33.13 -22.12
CA LYS A 574 27.55 33.15 -23.01
C LYS A 574 26.59 34.31 -22.75
N HIS A 575 26.85 35.16 -21.74
CA HIS A 575 25.91 36.19 -21.29
C HIS A 575 25.46 37.14 -22.41
N ALA A 576 26.35 37.51 -23.34
CA ALA A 576 25.99 38.39 -24.46
C ALA A 576 25.00 37.73 -25.43
N GLU A 577 25.24 36.46 -25.78
CA GLU A 577 24.37 35.65 -26.64
C GLU A 577 23.02 35.39 -25.96
N LEU A 578 23.04 35.02 -24.68
CA LEU A 578 21.85 34.80 -23.87
C LEU A 578 21.01 36.08 -23.72
N ARG A 579 21.64 37.23 -23.48
CA ARG A 579 20.94 38.52 -23.46
C ARG A 579 20.33 38.87 -24.80
N GLN A 580 21.01 38.58 -25.90
CA GLN A 580 20.47 38.84 -27.24
C GLN A 580 19.25 37.95 -27.52
N MET A 581 19.34 36.67 -27.15
CA MET A 581 18.23 35.72 -27.24
C MET A 581 17.01 36.15 -26.42
N LEU A 582 17.23 36.67 -25.20
CA LEU A 582 16.18 37.20 -24.32
C LEU A 582 15.65 38.59 -24.73
N ARG A 583 16.37 39.33 -25.58
CA ARG A 583 15.96 40.67 -26.07
C ARG A 583 15.27 40.63 -27.43
N ALA A 584 15.64 39.73 -28.33
CA ALA A 584 14.98 39.58 -29.64
C ALA A 584 13.47 39.29 -29.50
N SER A 585 13.07 38.74 -28.36
CA SER A 585 11.69 38.43 -27.96
C SER A 585 10.86 39.63 -27.47
N SER A 586 11.46 40.74 -27.02
CA SER A 586 10.68 41.93 -26.62
C SER A 586 10.27 42.80 -27.81
N THR A 587 10.90 42.62 -28.97
CA THR A 587 10.59 43.34 -30.21
C THR A 587 9.49 42.70 -31.07
N GLN A 588 9.13 41.43 -30.87
CA GLN A 588 8.04 40.78 -31.60
C GLN A 588 6.64 41.01 -30.99
N HIS A 589 6.54 41.56 -29.78
CA HIS A 589 5.26 41.90 -29.13
C HIS A 589 4.83 43.37 -29.27
N ASN A 590 5.53 44.17 -30.08
CA ASN A 590 5.17 45.57 -30.39
C ASN A 590 4.68 45.76 -31.84
N GLY A 591 4.00 44.77 -32.40
CA GLY A 591 3.26 44.89 -33.65
C GLY A 591 1.80 44.57 -33.40
N TRP A 592 1.02 45.61 -33.11
CA TRP A 592 -0.44 45.59 -33.18
C TRP A 592 -0.91 45.43 -34.63
#